data_AF-A0A6P7GZ96-F1
#
_entry.id   AF-A0A6P7GZ96-F1
#
_cell.length_a   1.000
_cell.length_b   1.000
_cell.length_c   1.000
_cell.angle_alpha   90.00
_cell.angle_beta   90.00
_cell.angle_gamma   90.00
#
_symmetry.space_group_name_H-M   'P 1'
#
loop_
_entity.id
_entity.type
_entity.pdbx_description
1 polymer ?
#
loop_
_entity_poly.entity_id
_entity_poly.type
_entity_poly.pdbx_seq_one_letter_code
_entity_poly.pdbx_strand_id
1 'polypeptide(L)'
;MKFISLLFLVAAVSARLPSRDSLARSEDSDFTDADCLLPHETDCQGLDLEDTYIAWKWYEVEHRCVQAVSHNSCTPTKNNFGSYKECRHTTRPVCPYLLQNRR
;
A
#
# COMPACT_ATOMS: atom_id res chain seq x y z
N MET A 1 -46.74 30.34 29.80
CA MET A 1 -45.35 30.03 29.37
C MET A 1 -45.30 28.57 28.94
N LYS A 2 -44.89 28.29 27.70
CA LYS A 2 -44.70 26.93 27.17
C LYS A 2 -43.40 26.95 26.37
N PHE A 3 -42.33 26.43 26.96
CA PHE A 3 -41.05 26.23 26.30
C PHE A 3 -41.16 24.94 25.48
N ILE A 4 -41.15 25.05 24.15
CA ILE A 4 -41.04 23.91 23.25
C ILE A 4 -39.55 23.75 22.96
N SER A 5 -38.90 22.82 23.66
CA SER A 5 -37.51 22.45 23.40
C SER A 5 -37.46 21.54 22.18
N LEU A 6 -37.13 22.10 21.01
CA LEU A 6 -36.85 21.33 19.81
C LEU A 6 -35.41 20.79 19.88
N LEU A 7 -35.29 19.49 20.10
CA LEU A 7 -34.06 18.71 19.98
C LEU A 7 -33.64 18.66 18.51
N PHE A 8 -32.61 19.41 18.13
CA PHE A 8 -31.94 19.22 16.85
C PHE A 8 -31.07 17.96 16.93
N LEU A 9 -31.63 16.84 16.45
CA LEU A 9 -30.91 15.60 16.16
C LEU A 9 -29.92 15.87 15.03
N VAL A 10 -28.65 16.08 15.38
CA VAL A 10 -27.56 16.06 14.39
C VAL A 10 -27.28 14.60 14.04
N ALA A 11 -27.94 14.08 13.02
CA ALA A 11 -27.57 12.83 12.39
C ALA A 11 -26.29 13.09 11.57
N ALA A 12 -25.12 12.85 12.19
CA ALA A 12 -23.87 12.81 11.46
C ALA A 12 -23.85 11.53 10.60
N VAL A 13 -24.31 11.66 9.36
CA VAL A 13 -24.08 10.64 8.33
C VAL A 13 -22.59 10.70 7.98
N SER A 14 -21.80 9.89 8.68
CA SER A 14 -20.45 9.57 8.23
C SER A 14 -20.56 8.79 6.93
N ALA A 15 -20.58 9.51 5.80
CA ALA A 15 -20.31 8.92 4.50
C ALA A 15 -18.88 8.37 4.57
N ARG A 16 -18.78 7.07 4.89
CA ARG A 16 -17.53 6.33 4.70
C ARG A 16 -17.27 6.38 3.21
N LEU A 17 -16.35 7.26 2.78
CA LEU A 17 -15.79 7.15 1.43
C LEU A 17 -15.29 5.71 1.29
N PRO A 18 -15.60 5.01 0.19
CA PRO A 18 -14.97 3.73 -0.08
C PRO A 18 -13.46 3.99 -0.16
N SER A 19 -12.73 3.56 0.87
CA SER A 19 -11.28 3.48 0.84
C SER A 19 -10.93 2.62 -0.36
N ARG A 20 -10.13 3.15 -1.30
CA ARG A 20 -9.56 2.41 -2.45
C ARG A 20 -8.52 1.39 -1.99
N ASP A 21 -8.85 0.61 -0.96
CA ASP A 21 -8.03 -0.47 -0.41
C ASP A 21 -7.95 -1.67 -1.37
N SER A 22 -8.67 -1.66 -2.49
CA SER A 22 -8.76 -2.79 -3.42
C SER A 22 -7.69 -2.82 -4.52
N LEU A 23 -6.72 -1.91 -4.51
CA LEU A 23 -5.58 -1.94 -5.47
C LEU A 23 -4.33 -2.60 -4.88
N ALA A 24 -4.37 -2.96 -3.58
CA ALA A 24 -3.29 -3.67 -2.94
C ALA A 24 -3.55 -5.18 -2.97
N ARG A 25 -2.61 -5.90 -3.60
CA ARG A 25 -2.33 -7.34 -3.49
C ARG A 25 -3.24 -8.29 -4.29
N SER A 26 -2.66 -8.96 -5.30
CA SER A 26 -3.20 -10.21 -5.82
C SER A 26 -3.09 -11.29 -4.73
N GLU A 27 -4.24 -11.78 -4.27
CA GLU A 27 -4.40 -12.55 -3.02
C GLU A 27 -3.84 -13.99 -3.03
N ASP A 28 -3.16 -14.46 -4.06
CA ASP A 28 -3.04 -15.92 -4.26
C ASP A 28 -1.79 -16.59 -3.64
N SER A 29 -0.88 -15.84 -3.00
CA SER A 29 0.27 -16.46 -2.30
C SER A 29 0.94 -15.58 -1.25
N ASP A 30 1.59 -16.25 -0.29
CA ASP A 30 2.39 -15.61 0.76
C ASP A 30 3.53 -14.75 0.17
N PHE A 31 3.98 -13.77 0.96
CA PHE A 31 5.13 -12.94 0.63
C PHE A 31 6.42 -13.69 1.01
N THR A 32 7.33 -13.81 0.06
CA THR A 32 8.56 -14.61 0.15
C THR A 32 9.81 -13.75 0.07
N ASP A 33 10.98 -14.34 0.29
CA ASP A 33 12.26 -13.66 0.20
C ASP A 33 12.58 -13.18 -1.22
N ALA A 34 12.15 -13.92 -2.25
CA ALA A 34 12.25 -13.50 -3.65
C ALA A 34 11.48 -12.19 -3.91
N ASP A 35 10.35 -11.98 -3.24
CA ASP A 35 9.51 -10.80 -3.43
C ASP A 35 10.19 -9.52 -2.94
N CYS A 36 11.10 -9.62 -1.97
CA CYS A 36 11.89 -8.49 -1.47
C CYS A 36 12.77 -7.83 -2.52
N LEU A 37 13.09 -8.55 -3.60
CA LEU A 37 13.98 -8.11 -4.68
C LEU A 37 13.22 -7.63 -5.92
N LEU A 38 11.89 -7.74 -5.92
CA LEU A 38 11.08 -7.28 -7.04
C LEU A 38 11.06 -5.74 -7.10
N PRO A 39 11.01 -5.16 -8.32
CA PRO A 39 10.58 -3.77 -8.46
C PRO A 39 9.16 -3.62 -7.89
N HIS A 40 8.74 -2.41 -7.56
CA HIS A 40 7.37 -2.20 -7.06
C HIS A 40 6.31 -2.33 -8.17
N GLU A 41 6.68 -2.29 -9.44
CA GLU A 41 5.76 -2.47 -10.56
C GLU A 41 6.46 -3.11 -11.77
N THR A 42 5.67 -3.76 -12.64
CA THR A 42 6.09 -4.37 -13.91
C THR A 42 5.09 -4.04 -15.02
N ASP A 43 5.41 -4.45 -16.25
CA ASP A 43 4.47 -4.41 -17.39
C ASP A 43 3.89 -3.02 -17.68
N CYS A 44 4.70 -1.99 -17.47
CA CYS A 44 4.36 -0.60 -17.73
C CYS A 44 4.31 -0.29 -19.23
N GLN A 45 3.16 -0.50 -19.88
CA GLN A 45 2.94 -0.10 -21.26
C GLN A 45 2.15 1.21 -21.32
N GLY A 46 2.59 2.15 -22.16
CA GLY A 46 1.88 3.41 -22.36
C GLY A 46 1.80 4.25 -21.08
N LEU A 47 2.95 4.48 -20.44
CA LEU A 47 3.06 5.27 -19.21
C LEU A 47 2.32 6.61 -19.33
N ASP A 48 1.22 6.72 -18.61
CA ASP A 48 0.60 7.99 -18.30
C ASP A 48 1.22 8.53 -17.01
N LEU A 49 2.05 9.57 -17.16
CA LEU A 49 2.77 10.18 -16.03
C LEU A 49 1.85 10.97 -15.10
N GLU A 50 0.63 11.30 -15.54
CA GLU A 50 -0.34 12.00 -14.71
C GLU A 50 -1.16 11.02 -13.84
N ASP A 51 -1.25 9.74 -14.23
CA ASP A 51 -2.03 8.72 -13.55
C ASP A 51 -1.18 7.89 -12.55
N THR A 52 -0.64 8.59 -11.55
CA THR A 52 0.27 8.03 -10.54
C THR A 52 -0.35 7.94 -9.15
N TYR A 53 0.23 7.07 -8.32
CA TYR A 53 -0.05 6.98 -6.89
C TYR A 53 1.22 6.71 -6.08
N ILE A 54 1.18 7.04 -4.79
CA ILE A 54 2.29 6.75 -3.88
C ILE A 54 2.10 5.36 -3.29
N ALA A 55 3.03 4.48 -3.60
CA ALA A 55 3.17 3.18 -2.97
C ALA A 55 4.32 3.19 -1.95
N TRP A 56 4.35 2.17 -1.12
CA TRP A 56 5.49 1.81 -0.30
C TRP A 56 6.12 0.53 -0.84
N LYS A 57 7.45 0.43 -0.78
CA LYS A 57 8.19 -0.77 -1.14
C LYS A 57 9.32 -1.02 -0.17
N TRP A 58 9.71 -2.28 0.00
CA TRP A 58 10.97 -2.61 0.65
C TRP A 58 12.12 -2.22 -0.27
N TYR A 59 13.07 -1.46 0.26
CA TYR A 59 14.31 -1.13 -0.42
C TYR A 59 15.46 -1.87 0.26
N GLU A 60 16.04 -2.80 -0.48
CA GLU A 60 17.05 -3.74 -0.03
C GLU A 60 18.38 -3.08 0.31
N VAL A 61 18.72 -1.98 -0.36
CA VAL A 61 19.99 -1.25 -0.09
C VAL A 61 19.96 -0.55 1.27
N GLU A 62 18.81 0.02 1.65
CA GLU A 62 18.66 0.77 2.91
C GLU A 62 17.97 -0.04 4.01
N HIS A 63 17.59 -1.28 3.72
CA HIS A 63 16.87 -2.19 4.63
C HIS A 63 15.65 -1.56 5.30
N ARG A 64 14.87 -0.81 4.52
CA ARG A 64 13.66 -0.14 5.02
C ARG A 64 12.60 0.01 3.94
N CYS A 65 11.37 0.21 4.40
CA CYS A 65 10.29 0.62 3.53
C CYS A 65 10.44 2.10 3.12
N VAL A 66 10.41 2.36 1.82
CA VAL A 66 10.50 3.70 1.22
C VAL A 66 9.28 3.96 0.34
N GLN A 67 9.00 5.23 0.07
CA GLN A 67 7.96 5.60 -0.90
C GLN A 67 8.47 5.39 -2.32
N ALA A 68 7.57 5.00 -3.22
CA ALA A 68 7.81 4.90 -4.66
C ALA A 68 6.61 5.49 -5.40
N VAL A 69 6.88 6.19 -6.49
CA VAL A 69 5.83 6.58 -7.44
C VAL A 69 5.49 5.35 -8.27
N SER A 70 4.22 4.96 -8.24
CA SER A 70 3.67 3.87 -9.05
C SER A 70 2.66 4.44 -10.03
N HIS A 71 2.37 3.69 -11.09
CA HIS A 71 1.47 4.12 -12.15
C HIS A 71 0.29 3.15 -12.23
N ASN A 72 -0.93 3.67 -12.39
CA ASN A 72 -2.13 2.84 -12.52
C ASN A 72 -2.13 2.02 -13.84
N SER A 73 -1.29 2.40 -14.81
CA SER A 73 -1.06 1.67 -16.07
C SER A 73 -0.06 0.52 -15.94
N CYS A 74 0.64 0.39 -14.80
CA CYS A 74 1.56 -0.71 -14.53
C CYS A 74 0.89 -1.80 -13.68
N THR A 75 1.46 -3.00 -13.72
CA THR A 75 1.05 -4.09 -12.83
C THR A 75 1.84 -4.00 -11.53
N PRO A 76 1.20 -3.80 -10.35
CA PRO A 76 1.89 -3.79 -9.09
C PRO A 76 2.44 -5.19 -8.75
N THR A 77 3.67 -5.26 -8.25
CA THR A 77 4.24 -6.51 -7.74
C THR A 77 3.85 -6.72 -6.27
N LYS A 78 4.29 -7.83 -5.68
CA LYS A 78 4.18 -8.06 -4.24
C LYS A 78 5.02 -7.09 -3.39
N ASN A 79 5.98 -6.37 -3.98
CA ASN A 79 6.75 -5.32 -3.31
C ASN A 79 6.11 -3.92 -3.51
N ASN A 80 4.77 -3.87 -3.63
CA ASN A 80 3.97 -2.66 -3.75
C ASN A 80 2.90 -2.66 -2.66
N PHE A 81 3.00 -1.73 -1.72
CA PHE A 81 2.15 -1.68 -0.54
C PHE A 81 1.41 -0.35 -0.47
N GLY A 82 0.15 -0.38 -0.02
CA GLY A 82 -0.64 0.84 0.16
C GLY A 82 -0.19 1.69 1.34
N SER A 83 0.59 1.13 2.28
CA SER A 83 1.05 1.85 3.46
C SER A 83 2.41 1.38 3.98
N TYR A 84 3.11 2.29 4.68
CA TYR A 84 4.34 1.97 5.39
C TYR A 84 4.15 0.86 6.43
N LYS A 85 3.00 0.86 7.14
CA LYS A 85 2.69 -0.12 8.17
C LYS A 85 2.58 -1.52 7.59
N GLU A 86 1.88 -1.65 6.47
CA GLU A 86 1.73 -2.90 5.75
C GLU A 86 3.08 -3.38 5.21
N CYS A 87 3.81 -2.53 4.47
CA CYS A 87 5.14 -2.85 3.97
C CYS A 87 6.05 -3.37 5.08
N ARG A 88 6.15 -2.64 6.20
CA ARG A 88 7.02 -3.04 7.32
C ARG A 88 6.55 -4.36 7.94
N HIS A 89 5.25 -4.54 8.15
CA HIS A 89 4.72 -5.74 8.79
C HIS A 89 4.97 -6.99 7.94
N THR A 90 4.82 -6.88 6.63
CA THR A 90 5.03 -7.98 5.68
C THR A 90 6.52 -8.26 5.43
N THR A 91 7.35 -7.23 5.26
CA THR A 91 8.75 -7.40 4.82
C THR A 91 9.72 -7.65 5.97
N ARG A 92 9.50 -7.07 7.16
CA ARG A 92 10.38 -7.23 8.32
C ARG A 92 10.65 -8.69 8.71
N PRO A 93 9.69 -9.62 8.72
CA PRO A 93 9.97 -11.02 9.04
C PRO A 93 10.65 -11.81 7.91
N VAL A 94 10.80 -11.25 6.71
CA VAL A 94 11.23 -12.01 5.51
C VAL A 94 12.52 -11.45 4.90
N CYS A 95 12.54 -10.15 4.60
CA CYS A 95 13.62 -9.52 3.83
C CYS A 95 14.97 -9.33 4.54
N PRO A 96 15.07 -9.22 5.88
CA PRO A 96 16.37 -9.11 6.54
C PRO A 96 17.28 -10.35 6.39
N TYR A 97 16.71 -11.53 6.12
CA TYR A 97 17.47 -12.78 6.03
C TYR A 97 18.29 -12.92 4.73
N LEU A 98 18.00 -12.14 3.70
CA LEU A 98 18.74 -12.16 2.43
C LEU A 98 20.21 -11.75 2.56
N LEU A 99 20.59 -11.00 3.60
CA LEU A 99 21.97 -10.61 3.84
C LEU A 99 22.82 -11.69 4.54
N GLN A 100 22.20 -12.64 5.24
CA GLN A 100 22.94 -13.66 5.98
C GLN A 100 23.38 -14.83 5.09
N ASN A 101 22.70 -15.06 3.96
CA ASN A 101 22.94 -16.20 3.07
C ASN A 101 23.76 -15.85 1.80
N ARG A 102 24.32 -14.64 1.69
CA ARG A 102 25.21 -14.23 0.58
C ARG A 102 26.67 -13.98 1.01
N ARG A 103 27.10 -14.52 2.15
CA ARG A 103 28.52 -14.55 2.57
C ARG A 103 29.13 -15.92 2.35
#